data_AF-A0A3M1N4W7-F1
#
_entry.id   AF-A0A3M1N4W7-F1
#
_cell.length_a   1.000
_cell.length_b   1.000
_cell.length_c   1.000
_cell.angle_alpha   90.00
_cell.angle_beta   90.00
_cell.angle_gamma   90.00
#
_symmetry.space_group_name_H-M   'P 1'
#
loop_
_entity.id
_entity.type
_entity.pdbx_description
1 polymer ?
#
loop_
_entity_poly.entity_id
_entity_poly.type
_entity_poly.pdbx_seq_one_letter_code
_entity_poly.pdbx_strand_id
1 'polypeptide(L)'
;MAFFLLSSLLVGCAERTSAPFATSIPTVDPQLMSEDCSRPALENWLQRSSNLTQELAETINGNIAIQPDRATEVLDQLGSIEAALVIARAPQCAQAHAEALNEAIRLAADYFSAYRQGRVADPVGALTRINGVLDQARTLEQELMQLYEVLVP
;
A
#
# COMPACT_ATOMS: atom_id res chain seq x y z
N MET A 1 -70.23 15.77 -48.56
CA MET A 1 -69.70 16.32 -47.28
C MET A 1 -68.19 16.31 -47.40
N ALA A 2 -67.57 17.47 -47.66
CA ALA A 2 -66.92 18.34 -46.66
C ALA A 2 -65.77 17.64 -45.90
N PHE A 3 -64.55 18.14 -45.73
CA PHE A 3 -63.75 19.27 -46.26
C PHE A 3 -62.38 19.10 -45.53
N PHE A 4 -61.24 19.29 -46.22
CA PHE A 4 -59.95 19.83 -45.70
C PHE A 4 -59.15 19.02 -44.63
N LEU A 5 -57.83 19.16 -44.44
CA LEU A 5 -56.64 19.62 -45.17
C LEU A 5 -55.43 19.28 -44.24
N LEU A 6 -54.28 18.94 -44.85
CA LEU A 6 -52.90 19.35 -44.50
C LEU A 6 -52.21 19.04 -43.15
N SER A 7 -50.95 18.62 -43.34
CA SER A 7 -49.73 18.98 -42.59
C SER A 7 -49.46 18.26 -41.26
N SER A 8 -48.24 18.04 -40.80
CA SER A 8 -46.87 17.98 -41.34
C SER A 8 -46.02 17.61 -40.11
N LEU A 9 -44.98 16.79 -40.33
CA LEU A 9 -43.68 16.78 -39.66
C LEU A 9 -43.58 17.44 -38.27
N LEU A 10 -43.31 16.64 -37.23
CA LEU A 10 -42.34 17.02 -36.21
C LEU A 10 -41.52 15.78 -35.81
N VAL A 11 -40.33 15.70 -36.42
CA VAL A 11 -39.18 14.96 -35.89
C VAL A 11 -38.78 15.67 -34.60
N GLY A 12 -39.18 15.09 -33.47
CA GLY A 12 -38.64 15.45 -32.16
C GLY A 12 -37.50 14.50 -31.84
N CYS A 13 -36.27 14.91 -32.16
CA CYS A 13 -35.08 14.27 -31.61
C CYS A 13 -35.19 14.33 -30.08
N ALA A 14 -35.05 13.17 -29.44
CA ALA A 14 -34.86 13.08 -28.01
C ALA A 14 -33.48 13.69 -27.67
N GLU A 15 -33.43 15.00 -27.48
CA GLU A 15 -32.36 15.62 -26.72
C GLU A 15 -32.52 15.19 -25.26
N ARG A 16 -31.68 14.23 -24.87
CA ARG A 16 -31.36 13.99 -23.47
C ARG A 16 -30.78 15.30 -22.94
N THR A 17 -31.61 16.11 -22.27
CA THR A 17 -31.14 17.17 -21.39
C THR A 17 -30.36 16.51 -20.26
N SER A 18 -29.07 16.35 -20.48
CA SER A 18 -28.09 16.10 -19.43
C SER A 18 -28.22 17.24 -18.43
N ALA A 19 -28.70 16.93 -17.23
CA ALA A 19 -28.52 17.80 -16.09
C ALA A 19 -27.02 18.18 -16.03
N PRO A 20 -26.64 19.45 -15.82
CA PRO A 20 -25.28 19.74 -15.49
C PRO A 20 -25.03 19.06 -14.15
N PHE A 21 -24.31 17.95 -14.18
CA PHE A 21 -23.66 17.44 -12.99
C PHE A 21 -22.77 18.57 -12.53
N ALA A 22 -23.22 19.31 -11.51
CA ALA A 22 -22.34 20.04 -10.63
C ALA A 22 -21.52 18.99 -9.90
N THR A 23 -20.54 18.41 -10.60
CA THR A 23 -19.46 17.67 -9.99
C THR A 23 -18.63 18.74 -9.32
N SER A 24 -19.03 19.11 -8.10
CA SER A 24 -18.13 19.76 -7.17
C SER A 24 -16.88 18.88 -7.13
N ILE A 25 -15.81 19.38 -7.75
CA ILE A 25 -14.47 18.84 -7.54
C ILE A 25 -14.35 18.76 -6.01
N PRO A 26 -14.06 17.59 -5.42
CA PRO A 26 -13.78 17.55 -4.00
C PRO A 26 -12.62 18.53 -3.82
N THR A 27 -12.91 19.65 -3.17
CA THR A 27 -11.90 20.62 -2.80
C THR A 27 -11.05 19.86 -1.82
N VAL A 28 -9.91 19.33 -2.29
CA VAL A 28 -8.90 18.75 -1.43
C VAL A 28 -8.54 19.88 -0.47
N ASP A 29 -8.97 19.70 0.78
CA ASP A 29 -8.73 20.67 1.83
C ASP A 29 -7.22 20.89 1.91
N PRO A 30 -6.70 22.11 1.67
CA PRO A 30 -5.27 22.38 1.78
C PRO A 30 -4.73 22.08 3.19
N GLN A 31 -5.61 22.01 4.20
CA GLN A 31 -5.23 21.62 5.56
C GLN A 31 -4.84 20.13 5.67
N LEU A 32 -5.40 19.25 4.83
CA LEU A 32 -5.03 17.83 4.77
C LEU A 32 -3.62 17.59 4.21
N MET A 33 -3.03 18.58 3.54
CA MET A 33 -1.67 18.51 2.99
C MET A 33 -0.59 19.09 3.93
N SER A 34 -0.98 19.57 5.12
CA SER A 34 -0.06 20.27 6.04
C SER A 34 0.23 19.54 7.35
N GLU A 35 -0.54 18.51 7.71
CA GLU A 35 -0.36 17.78 9.00
C GLU A 35 0.46 16.49 8.89
N ASP A 36 0.63 15.92 7.71
CA ASP A 36 1.03 14.51 7.59
C ASP A 36 2.54 14.24 7.48
N CYS A 37 3.40 15.25 7.60
CA CYS A 37 4.86 15.09 7.64
C CYS A 37 5.52 16.02 8.66
N SER A 38 4.85 16.27 9.78
CA SER A 38 5.47 16.96 10.90
C SER A 38 6.68 16.16 11.41
N ARG A 39 7.71 16.85 11.89
CA ARG A 39 8.90 16.22 12.47
C ARG A 39 8.55 15.17 13.54
N PRO A 40 7.61 15.42 14.49
CA PRO A 40 7.23 14.41 15.48
C PRO A 40 6.49 13.20 14.89
N ALA A 41 5.68 13.38 13.86
CA ALA A 41 5.00 12.26 13.19
C ALA A 41 6.01 11.37 12.47
N LEU A 42 6.97 11.97 11.77
CA LEU A 42 8.03 11.26 11.07
C LEU A 42 9.00 10.56 12.04
N GLU A 43 9.34 11.20 13.15
CA GLU A 43 10.16 10.59 14.22
C GLU A 43 9.50 9.33 14.79
N ASN A 44 8.23 9.43 15.14
CA ASN A 44 7.46 8.32 15.68
C ASN A 44 7.35 7.17 14.67
N TRP A 45 7.11 7.51 13.40
CA TRP A 45 7.12 6.52 12.33
C TRP A 45 8.48 5.83 12.18
N LEU A 46 9.57 6.59 12.02
CA LEU A 46 10.92 6.05 11.84
C LEU A 46 11.31 5.13 13.00
N GLN A 47 11.02 5.51 14.24
CA GLN A 47 11.31 4.69 15.40
C GLN A 47 10.56 3.35 15.37
N ARG A 48 9.29 3.35 14.95
CA ARG A 48 8.48 2.12 14.86
C ARG A 48 8.86 1.28 13.66
N SER A 49 9.00 1.92 12.50
CA SER A 49 9.22 1.23 11.24
C SER A 49 10.60 0.60 11.17
N SER A 50 11.62 1.22 11.77
CA SER A 50 12.98 0.63 11.80
C SER A 50 13.02 -0.70 12.55
N ASN A 51 12.32 -0.78 13.69
CA ASN A 51 12.18 -2.04 14.44
C ASN A 51 11.45 -3.10 13.61
N LEU A 52 10.38 -2.72 12.91
CA LEU A 52 9.61 -3.64 12.06
C LEU A 52 10.42 -4.12 10.84
N THR A 53 11.18 -3.23 10.20
CA THR A 53 12.09 -3.57 9.09
C THR A 53 13.13 -4.59 9.55
N GLN A 54 13.71 -4.38 10.74
CA GLN A 54 14.67 -5.31 11.32
C GLN A 54 14.02 -6.66 11.66
N GLU A 55 12.90 -6.66 12.38
CA GLU A 55 12.19 -7.87 12.77
C GLU A 55 11.76 -8.70 11.54
N LEU A 56 11.28 -8.03 10.49
CA LEU A 56 10.94 -8.66 9.22
C LEU A 56 12.16 -9.28 8.54
N ALA A 57 13.27 -8.54 8.45
CA ALA A 57 14.49 -9.05 7.85
C ALA A 57 15.08 -10.22 8.63
N GLU A 58 15.05 -10.18 9.96
CA GLU A 58 15.49 -11.28 10.82
C GLU A 58 14.59 -12.50 10.69
N THR A 59 13.27 -12.30 10.65
CA THR A 59 12.28 -13.35 10.43
C THR A 59 12.50 -14.04 9.09
N ILE A 60 12.73 -13.29 8.01
CA ILE A 60 12.96 -13.88 6.69
C ILE A 60 14.31 -14.60 6.64
N ASN A 61 15.41 -13.92 7.00
CA ASN A 61 16.77 -14.47 6.87
C ASN A 61 17.03 -15.63 7.83
N GLY A 62 16.52 -15.55 9.06
CA GLY A 62 16.63 -16.60 10.06
C GLY A 62 15.89 -17.87 9.69
N ASN A 63 14.93 -17.78 8.75
CA ASN A 63 14.06 -18.90 8.39
C ASN A 63 14.20 -19.40 6.94
N ILE A 64 15.24 -19.01 6.20
CA ILE A 64 15.46 -19.46 4.80
C ILE A 64 15.64 -20.99 4.67
N ALA A 65 16.13 -21.65 5.72
CA ALA A 65 16.47 -23.08 5.72
C ALA A 65 15.73 -23.90 6.79
N ILE A 66 14.53 -23.46 7.20
CA ILE A 66 13.77 -24.17 8.22
C ILE A 66 13.13 -25.45 7.71
N GLN A 67 12.75 -26.33 8.63
CA GLN A 67 11.88 -27.44 8.29
C GLN A 67 10.45 -26.93 7.97
N PRO A 68 9.71 -27.57 7.04
CA PRO A 68 8.38 -27.10 6.61
C PRO A 68 7.33 -26.99 7.71
N ASP A 69 7.45 -27.78 8.77
CA ASP A 69 6.59 -27.76 9.96
C ASP A 69 6.73 -26.45 10.77
N ARG A 70 7.92 -25.85 10.78
CA ARG A 70 8.18 -24.55 11.43
C ARG A 70 7.68 -23.35 10.64
N ALA A 71 7.27 -23.54 9.38
CA ALA A 71 6.76 -22.44 8.55
C ALA A 71 5.48 -21.81 9.13
N THR A 72 4.71 -22.54 9.95
CA THR A 72 3.54 -21.98 10.65
C THR A 72 3.96 -20.92 11.67
N GLU A 73 5.02 -21.16 12.44
CA GLU A 73 5.55 -20.18 13.41
C GLU A 73 5.98 -18.89 12.70
N VAL A 74 6.63 -19.04 11.53
CA VAL A 74 7.08 -17.89 10.73
C VAL A 74 5.88 -17.10 10.17
N LEU A 75 4.84 -17.79 9.70
CA LEU A 75 3.62 -17.13 9.22
C LEU A 75 2.92 -16.35 10.34
N ASP A 76 2.88 -16.89 11.56
CA ASP A 76 2.30 -16.21 12.72
C ASP A 76 3.13 -14.96 13.12
N GLN A 77 4.47 -15.06 13.04
CA GLN A 77 5.36 -13.91 13.22
C GLN A 77 5.14 -12.83 12.16
N LEU A 78 5.08 -13.21 10.88
CA LEU A 78 4.80 -12.28 9.79
C LEU A 78 3.44 -11.58 9.95
N GLY A 79 2.40 -12.30 10.37
CA GLY A 79 1.09 -11.71 10.68
C GLY A 79 1.12 -10.74 11.87
N SER A 80 1.98 -11.01 12.86
CA SER A 80 2.18 -10.09 14.00
C SER A 80 2.89 -8.80 13.57
N ILE A 81 3.89 -8.90 12.69
CA ILE A 81 4.59 -7.76 12.09
C ILE A 81 3.62 -6.93 11.23
N GLU A 82 2.79 -7.58 10.41
CA GLU A 82 1.76 -6.90 9.60
C GLU A 82 0.78 -6.13 10.48
N ALA A 83 0.26 -6.75 11.54
CA ALA A 83 -0.64 -6.09 12.48
C ALA A 83 0.02 -4.88 13.15
N ALA A 84 1.29 -4.99 13.55
CA ALA A 84 2.05 -3.89 14.13
C ALA A 84 2.26 -2.74 13.13
N LEU A 85 2.53 -3.05 11.86
CA LEU A 85 2.67 -2.07 10.78
C LEU A 85 1.36 -1.30 10.54
N VAL A 86 0.22 -2.00 10.52
CA VAL A 86 -1.11 -1.38 10.38
C VAL A 86 -1.41 -0.45 11.56
N ILE A 87 -1.05 -0.85 12.78
CA ILE A 87 -1.26 -0.04 14.00
C ILE A 87 -0.33 1.18 14.02
N ALA A 88 0.88 1.08 13.47
CA ALA A 88 1.87 2.17 13.46
C ALA A 88 1.40 3.40 12.68
N ARG A 89 0.49 3.25 11.72
CA ARG A 89 -0.13 4.31 10.90
C ARG A 89 0.90 5.25 10.27
N ALA A 90 1.30 4.91 9.05
CA ALA A 90 2.28 5.71 8.32
C ALA A 90 1.78 7.15 8.07
N PRO A 91 2.62 8.18 8.35
CA PRO A 91 2.40 9.52 7.82
C PRO A 91 2.42 9.52 6.29
N GLN A 92 1.87 10.55 5.66
CA GLN A 92 1.71 10.59 4.19
C GLN A 92 3.06 10.50 3.45
N CYS A 93 4.10 11.18 3.94
CA CYS A 93 5.46 11.07 3.34
C CYS A 93 6.02 9.66 3.41
N ALA A 94 5.59 8.86 4.39
CA ALA A 94 6.10 7.53 4.61
C ALA A 94 5.21 6.43 4.00
N GLN A 95 4.19 6.77 3.23
CA GLN A 95 3.28 5.78 2.65
C GLN A 95 4.01 4.80 1.73
N ALA A 96 4.90 5.30 0.86
CA ALA A 96 5.70 4.44 -0.01
C ALA A 96 6.57 3.46 0.79
N HIS A 97 7.13 3.90 1.93
CA HIS A 97 7.89 3.03 2.83
C HIS A 97 7.00 1.94 3.44
N ALA A 98 5.82 2.32 3.94
CA ALA A 98 4.87 1.39 4.53
C ALA A 98 4.34 0.37 3.51
N GLU A 99 4.08 0.80 2.27
CA GLU A 99 3.68 -0.07 1.16
C GLU A 99 4.78 -1.07 0.82
N ALA A 100 6.05 -0.64 0.77
CA ALA A 100 7.18 -1.54 0.54
C ALA A 100 7.30 -2.59 1.66
N LEU A 101 7.15 -2.20 2.93
CA LEU A 101 7.14 -3.16 4.04
C LEU A 101 5.97 -4.16 3.94
N ASN A 102 4.76 -3.69 3.66
CA ASN A 102 3.60 -4.55 3.46
C ASN A 102 3.81 -5.55 2.31
N GLU A 103 4.39 -5.11 1.19
CA GLU A 103 4.67 -5.98 0.06
C GLU A 103 5.74 -7.03 0.41
N ALA A 104 6.79 -6.66 1.15
CA ALA A 104 7.79 -7.61 1.63
C ALA A 104 7.17 -8.67 2.55
N ILE A 105 6.28 -8.27 3.47
CA ILE A 105 5.53 -9.18 4.35
C ILE A 105 4.67 -10.13 3.52
N ARG A 106 3.91 -9.58 2.55
CA ARG A 106 3.02 -10.36 1.68
C ARG A 106 3.80 -11.41 0.89
N LEU A 107 4.91 -11.01 0.25
CA LEU A 107 5.77 -11.92 -0.50
C LEU A 107 6.38 -13.01 0.39
N ALA A 108 6.81 -12.65 1.61
CA ALA A 108 7.33 -13.61 2.58
C ALA A 108 6.24 -14.59 3.02
N ALA A 109 5.04 -14.11 3.32
CA ALA A 109 3.91 -14.95 3.71
C ALA A 109 3.51 -15.93 2.59
N ASP A 110 3.43 -15.45 1.34
CA ASP A 110 3.20 -16.29 0.16
C ASP A 110 4.26 -17.39 0.05
N TYR A 111 5.54 -17.02 0.21
CA TYR A 111 6.67 -17.95 0.16
C TYR A 111 6.57 -19.01 1.26
N PHE A 112 6.42 -18.63 2.53
CA PHE A 112 6.38 -19.57 3.65
C PHE A 112 5.11 -20.43 3.64
N SER A 113 3.98 -19.90 3.14
CA SER A 113 2.76 -20.68 2.91
C SER A 113 2.95 -21.75 1.84
N ALA A 114 3.62 -21.42 0.73
CA ALA A 114 3.98 -22.38 -0.30
C ALA A 114 5.03 -23.39 0.19
N TYR A 115 5.99 -22.93 1.00
CA TYR A 115 7.05 -23.76 1.59
C TYR A 115 6.47 -24.85 2.49
N ARG A 116 5.56 -24.46 3.40
CA ARG A 116 4.80 -25.38 4.26
C ARG A 116 4.07 -26.47 3.47
N GLN A 117 3.54 -26.12 2.29
CA GLN A 117 2.78 -27.03 1.44
C GLN A 117 3.67 -27.90 0.53
N GLY A 118 4.99 -27.70 0.54
CA GLY A 118 5.91 -28.35 -0.40
C GLY A 118 5.70 -27.93 -1.85
N ARG A 119 5.19 -26.71 -2.10
CA ARG A 119 4.79 -26.20 -3.42
C ARG A 119 5.71 -25.10 -3.97
N VAL A 120 6.86 -24.87 -3.35
CA VAL A 120 7.79 -23.84 -3.81
C VAL A 120 8.53 -24.33 -5.05
N ALA A 121 8.13 -23.82 -6.21
CA ALA A 121 8.74 -24.16 -7.49
C ALA A 121 10.09 -23.46 -7.72
N ASP A 122 10.24 -22.21 -7.24
CA ASP A 122 11.45 -21.40 -7.38
C ASP A 122 11.78 -20.67 -6.06
N PRO A 123 12.45 -21.35 -5.12
CA PRO A 123 12.79 -20.75 -3.83
C PRO A 123 13.76 -19.57 -3.94
N VAL A 124 14.74 -19.67 -4.84
CA VAL A 124 15.80 -18.65 -4.99
C VAL A 124 15.21 -17.37 -5.58
N GLY A 125 14.40 -17.47 -6.63
CA GLY A 125 13.75 -16.30 -7.21
C GLY A 125 12.72 -15.67 -6.28
N ALA A 126 12.00 -16.46 -5.47
CA ALA A 126 11.09 -15.92 -4.46
C ALA A 126 11.85 -15.11 -3.38
N LEU A 127 12.92 -15.66 -2.81
CA LEU A 127 13.76 -14.96 -1.84
C LEU A 127 14.44 -13.73 -2.43
N THR A 128 14.87 -13.79 -3.69
CA THR A 128 15.44 -12.63 -4.39
C THR A 128 14.43 -11.50 -4.51
N ARG A 129 13.15 -11.80 -4.82
CA ARG A 129 12.08 -10.78 -4.87
C ARG A 129 11.81 -10.18 -3.48
N ILE A 130 11.71 -11.02 -2.45
CA ILE A 130 11.51 -10.56 -1.07
C ILE A 130 12.63 -9.60 -0.65
N ASN A 131 13.89 -10.00 -0.88
CA ASN A 131 15.05 -9.17 -0.55
C ASN A 131 15.08 -7.87 -1.35
N GLY A 132 14.70 -7.88 -2.63
CA GLY A 132 14.62 -6.67 -3.45
C GLY A 132 13.63 -5.65 -2.90
N VAL A 133 12.46 -6.10 -2.40
CA VAL A 133 11.48 -5.20 -1.77
C VAL A 133 11.95 -4.71 -0.39
N LEU A 134 12.62 -5.56 0.39
CA LEU A 134 13.25 -5.14 1.65
C LEU A 134 14.33 -4.08 1.45
N ASP A 135 15.15 -4.23 0.41
CA ASP A 135 16.18 -3.25 0.08
C ASP A 135 15.54 -1.93 -0.39
N GLN A 136 14.44 -1.99 -1.17
CA GLN A 136 13.65 -0.81 -1.50
C GLN A 136 13.10 -0.12 -0.24
N ALA A 137 12.55 -0.88 0.72
CA ALA A 137 12.08 -0.32 1.98
C ALA A 137 13.21 0.39 2.73
N ARG A 138 14.39 -0.22 2.84
CA ARG A 138 15.56 0.41 3.47
C ARG A 138 16.01 1.70 2.76
N THR A 139 15.97 1.74 1.43
CA THR A 139 16.27 2.97 0.68
C THR A 139 15.26 4.07 1.02
N LEU A 140 13.97 3.75 1.03
CA LEU A 140 12.92 4.71 1.41
C LEU A 140 13.06 5.18 2.86
N GLU A 141 13.44 4.29 3.78
CA GLU A 141 13.74 4.66 5.18
C GLU A 141 14.89 5.67 5.26
N GLN A 142 15.94 5.50 4.45
CA GLN A 142 17.04 6.46 4.37
C GLN A 142 16.60 7.83 3.82
N GLU A 143 15.75 7.85 2.80
CA GLU A 143 15.16 9.09 2.29
C GLU A 143 14.30 9.79 3.35
N LEU A 144 13.52 9.02 4.13
CA LEU A 144 12.74 9.55 5.24
C LEU A 144 13.61 10.09 6.37
N MET A 145 14.74 9.45 6.69
CA MET A 145 15.71 9.99 7.66
C MET A 145 16.30 11.32 7.19
N GLN A 146 16.66 11.43 5.91
CA GLN A 146 17.15 12.69 5.34
C GLN A 146 16.07 13.78 5.39
N LEU A 147 14.81 13.43 5.12
CA LEU A 147 13.69 14.35 5.27
C LEU A 147 13.56 14.81 6.74
N TYR A 148 13.64 13.89 7.70
CA TYR A 148 13.57 14.22 9.13
C TYR A 148 14.65 15.22 9.56
N GLU A 149 15.87 15.09 9.05
CA GLU A 149 16.99 16.00 9.39
C GLU A 149 16.75 17.45 8.94
N VAL A 150 16.02 17.67 7.84
CA VAL A 150 15.74 19.00 7.30
C VAL A 150 14.45 19.62 7.81
N LEU A 151 13.59 18.85 8.48
CA LEU A 151 12.38 19.38 9.11
C LEU A 151 12.75 20.23 10.33
N VAL A 152 12.23 21.46 10.37
CA VAL A 152 12.41 22.37 11.51
C VAL A 152 11.62 21.83 12.71
N PRO A 153 12.18 21.87 13.94
CA PRO A 153 11.47 21.51 15.17
C PRO A 153 10.20 22.31 15.41
#